data_AF-A0A3D1KFL3-F1
#
_entry.id   AF-A0A3D1KFL3-F1
#
_cell.length_a   1.000
_cell.length_b   1.000
_cell.length_c   1.000
_cell.angle_alpha   90.00
_cell.angle_beta   90.00
_cell.angle_gamma   90.00
#
_symmetry.space_group_name_H-M   'P 1'
#
loop_
_entity.id
_entity.type
_entity.pdbx_description
1 polymer ?
#
loop_
_entity_poly.entity_id
_entity_poly.type
_entity_poly.pdbx_seq_one_letter_code
_entity_poly.pdbx_strand_id
1 'polypeptide(L)'
;MEEKITGNKGEWSEIYTLFKLLGDGRVYAGDADMNKMNLYYPILNVIRREAKKYEYEPKTDKRIIIIKEDGQKIAEIPVQRFVDEAKNLLTEIKTAKGDGAYEIPSAEAFMQEVKCTKLKAPSKDKADIHIVIHDTCTGMTPELGFSIKSQLGSASTLLNAGMTTNVRFRIRGIQDAQVIENINAISAHRDRMAAIY
;
A
#
# COMPACT_ATOMS: atom_id res chain seq x y z
N MET A 1 -20.07 -19.46 1.08
CA MET A 1 -19.22 -18.72 2.04
C MET A 1 -18.44 -17.72 1.22
N GLU A 2 -18.63 -16.42 1.46
CA GLU A 2 -17.72 -15.42 0.89
C GLU A 2 -16.31 -15.68 1.45
N GLU A 3 -15.33 -15.70 0.55
CA GLU A 3 -13.93 -15.88 0.90
C GLU A 3 -13.45 -14.61 1.59
N LYS A 4 -13.12 -14.71 2.88
CA LYS A 4 -12.71 -13.57 3.68
C LYS A 4 -11.33 -13.08 3.28
N ILE A 5 -11.17 -11.76 3.18
CA ILE A 5 -9.90 -11.14 2.82
C ILE A 5 -9.01 -11.00 4.07
N THR A 6 -7.79 -11.53 3.98
CA THR A 6 -6.72 -11.33 4.97
C THR A 6 -5.55 -10.59 4.34
N GLY A 7 -4.86 -9.79 5.15
CA GLY A 7 -3.66 -9.08 4.72
C GLY A 7 -2.80 -8.63 5.89
N ASN A 8 -1.53 -8.34 5.61
CA ASN A 8 -0.64 -7.72 6.59
C ASN A 8 -0.88 -6.19 6.67
N LYS A 9 -0.20 -5.50 7.60
CA LYS A 9 -0.36 -4.04 7.79
C LYS A 9 -0.07 -3.23 6.53
N GLY A 10 0.91 -3.66 5.72
CA GLY A 10 1.26 -3.01 4.47
C GLY A 10 0.13 -3.12 3.44
N GLU A 11 -0.41 -4.32 3.25
CA GLU A 11 -1.51 -4.57 2.32
C GLU A 11 -2.79 -3.81 2.71
N TRP A 12 -3.14 -3.80 4.01
CA TRP A 12 -4.26 -2.96 4.49
C TRP A 12 -3.99 -1.46 4.34
N SER A 13 -2.73 -1.03 4.35
CA SER A 13 -2.37 0.37 4.15
C SER A 13 -2.61 0.86 2.71
N GLU A 14 -2.62 -0.03 1.72
CA GLU A 14 -3.00 0.33 0.34
C GLU A 14 -4.48 0.70 0.27
N ILE A 15 -5.35 -0.08 0.94
CA ILE A 15 -6.78 0.24 1.05
C ILE A 15 -7.02 1.50 1.86
N TYR A 16 -6.30 1.68 2.97
CA TYR A 16 -6.33 2.94 3.72
C TYR A 16 -5.99 4.13 2.82
N THR A 17 -4.97 4.00 1.97
CA THR A 17 -4.55 5.06 1.06
C THR A 17 -5.64 5.40 0.04
N LEU A 18 -6.30 4.38 -0.54
CA LEU A 18 -7.46 4.58 -1.41
C LEU A 18 -8.55 5.40 -0.72
N PHE A 19 -8.99 4.99 0.47
CA PHE A 19 -10.04 5.70 1.20
C PHE A 19 -9.60 7.11 1.58
N LYS A 20 -8.35 7.27 2.02
CA LYS A 20 -7.80 8.56 2.42
C LYS A 20 -7.74 9.55 1.26
N LEU A 21 -7.29 9.11 0.08
CA LEU A 21 -7.22 9.95 -1.11
C LEU A 21 -8.61 10.38 -1.60
N LEU A 22 -9.58 9.46 -1.60
CA LEU A 22 -10.97 9.77 -1.97
C LEU A 22 -11.67 10.68 -0.94
N GLY A 23 -11.37 10.50 0.35
CA GLY A 23 -11.84 11.37 1.42
C GLY A 23 -11.24 12.77 1.37
N ASP A 24 -9.96 12.90 1.01
CA ASP A 24 -9.26 14.19 0.95
C ASP A 24 -9.48 14.93 -0.37
N GLY A 25 -9.73 14.21 -1.47
CA GLY A 25 -9.88 14.76 -2.82
C GLY A 25 -8.60 15.35 -3.41
N ARG A 26 -7.44 15.09 -2.81
CA ARG A 26 -6.13 15.62 -3.24
C ARG A 26 -5.00 14.70 -2.77
N VAL A 27 -3.89 14.75 -3.52
CA VAL A 27 -2.62 14.13 -3.14
C VAL A 27 -1.59 15.23 -2.88
N TYR A 28 -0.83 15.13 -1.79
CA TYR A 28 0.24 16.09 -1.48
C TYR A 28 1.58 15.61 -2.03
N ALA A 29 2.41 16.55 -2.46
CA ALA A 29 3.82 16.27 -2.75
C ALA A 29 4.60 16.03 -1.44
N GLY A 30 5.66 15.22 -1.55
CA GLY A 30 6.62 14.98 -0.48
C GLY A 30 8.01 15.48 -0.87
N ASP A 31 8.81 15.90 0.12
CA ASP A 31 10.22 16.24 -0.10
C ASP A 31 11.14 15.00 -0.07
N ALA A 32 12.45 15.22 -0.21
CA ALA A 32 13.46 14.15 -0.21
C ALA A 32 13.51 13.36 1.11
N ASP A 33 13.05 13.95 2.21
CA ASP A 33 13.00 13.36 3.53
C ASP A 33 11.61 12.74 3.84
N MET A 34 10.74 12.63 2.84
CA MET A 34 9.37 12.12 2.93
C MET A 34 8.42 13.00 3.78
N ASN A 35 8.78 14.25 4.05
CA ASN A 35 7.87 15.18 4.71
C ASN A 35 6.84 15.72 3.72
N LYS A 36 5.62 15.94 4.20
CA LYS A 36 4.53 16.54 3.44
C LYS A 36 4.85 18.00 3.10
N MET A 37 4.82 18.35 1.82
CA MET A 37 4.97 19.73 1.36
C MET A 37 3.63 20.48 1.33
N ASN A 38 3.68 21.82 1.29
CA ASN A 38 2.51 22.66 1.02
C ASN A 38 2.19 22.78 -0.49
N LEU A 39 2.36 21.68 -1.22
CA LEU A 39 1.99 21.53 -2.62
C LEU A 39 1.09 20.29 -2.71
N TYR A 40 -0.04 20.44 -3.38
CA TYR A 40 -0.97 19.34 -3.60
C TYR A 40 -1.57 19.41 -4.99
N TYR A 41 -2.06 18.26 -5.43
CA TYR A 41 -2.73 18.09 -6.70
C TYR A 41 -4.15 17.60 -6.42
N PRO A 42 -5.20 18.36 -6.82
CA PRO A 42 -6.57 17.87 -6.80
C PRO A 42 -6.69 16.55 -7.57
N ILE A 43 -7.47 15.62 -7.02
CA ILE A 43 -7.76 14.34 -7.66
C ILE A 43 -9.01 14.50 -8.51
N LEU A 44 -8.88 14.21 -9.80
CA LEU A 44 -10.00 14.16 -10.74
C LEU A 44 -10.58 12.75 -10.84
N ASN A 45 -9.75 11.73 -10.68
CA ASN A 45 -10.16 10.33 -10.72
C ASN A 45 -9.13 9.44 -10.03
N VAL A 46 -9.59 8.32 -9.47
CA VAL A 46 -8.73 7.21 -9.04
C VAL A 46 -9.13 5.98 -9.84
N ILE A 47 -8.16 5.23 -10.36
CA ILE A 47 -8.39 4.08 -11.23
C ILE A 47 -7.82 2.83 -10.56
N ARG A 48 -8.66 1.81 -10.38
CA ARG A 48 -8.25 0.47 -9.94
C ARG A 48 -8.52 -0.55 -11.02
N ARG A 49 -7.50 -1.38 -11.29
CA ARG A 49 -7.54 -2.45 -12.29
C ARG A 49 -7.39 -3.79 -11.56
N GLU A 50 -8.52 -4.42 -11.29
CA GLU A 50 -8.57 -5.76 -10.68
C GLU A 50 -9.01 -6.78 -11.75
N ALA A 51 -9.99 -7.64 -11.47
CA ALA A 51 -10.62 -8.45 -12.51
C ALA A 51 -11.40 -7.59 -13.53
N LYS A 52 -11.80 -6.38 -13.11
CA LYS A 52 -12.46 -5.34 -13.90
C LYS A 52 -11.80 -4.00 -13.58
N LYS A 53 -11.90 -3.04 -14.50
CA LYS A 53 -11.52 -1.65 -14.23
C LYS A 53 -12.68 -0.93 -13.51
N TYR A 54 -12.35 -0.23 -12.43
CA TYR A 54 -13.24 0.70 -11.75
C TYR A 54 -12.58 2.07 -11.63
N GLU A 55 -13.38 3.10 -11.79
CA GLU A 55 -13.01 4.50 -11.68
C GLU A 55 -13.82 5.14 -10.55
N TYR A 56 -13.15 6.00 -9.78
CA TYR A 56 -13.71 6.69 -8.63
C TYR A 56 -13.60 8.19 -8.88
N GLU A 57 -14.69 8.81 -9.32
CA GLU A 57 -14.72 10.21 -9.75
C GLU A 57 -15.30 11.11 -8.65
N PRO A 58 -14.49 11.97 -8.01
CA PRO A 58 -15.00 12.99 -7.10
C PRO A 58 -15.86 14.03 -7.84
N LYS A 59 -16.99 14.40 -7.23
CA LYS A 59 -17.91 15.42 -7.72
C LYS A 59 -17.98 16.62 -6.77
N THR A 60 -18.40 17.76 -7.32
CA THR A 60 -18.47 19.04 -6.61
C THR A 60 -19.48 19.03 -5.45
N ASP A 61 -20.49 18.16 -5.49
CA ASP A 61 -21.47 17.95 -4.43
C ASP A 61 -20.98 17.04 -3.28
N LYS A 62 -19.65 16.83 -3.19
CA LYS A 62 -18.97 16.03 -2.17
C LYS A 62 -19.39 14.56 -2.18
N ARG A 63 -19.52 13.99 -3.38
CA ARG A 63 -19.75 12.57 -3.60
C ARG A 63 -18.71 11.98 -4.54
N ILE A 64 -18.49 10.68 -4.42
CA ILE A 64 -17.66 9.89 -5.32
C ILE A 64 -18.58 9.01 -6.15
N ILE A 65 -18.51 9.13 -7.47
CA ILE A 65 -19.21 8.23 -8.39
C ILE A 65 -18.28 7.08 -8.72
N ILE A 66 -18.77 5.85 -8.59
CA ILE A 66 -18.04 4.64 -8.94
C ILE A 66 -18.53 4.16 -10.31
N ILE A 67 -17.62 4.15 -11.27
CA ILE A 67 -17.92 3.84 -12.67
C ILE A 67 -17.16 2.55 -13.04
N LYS A 68 -17.84 1.66 -13.74
CA LYS A 68 -17.26 0.43 -14.28
C LYS A 68 -16.70 0.69 -15.69
N GLU A 69 -15.83 -0.20 -16.18
CA GLU A 69 -15.16 -0.09 -17.48
C GLU A 69 -16.08 0.23 -18.68
N ASP A 70 -17.35 -0.17 -18.65
CA ASP A 70 -18.35 0.10 -19.68
C ASP A 70 -19.02 1.49 -19.57
N GLY A 71 -18.55 2.33 -18.64
CA GLY A 71 -19.13 3.65 -18.35
C GLY A 71 -20.36 3.60 -17.44
N GLN A 72 -20.78 2.40 -16.99
CA GLN A 72 -21.94 2.29 -16.11
C GLN A 72 -21.61 2.82 -14.71
N LYS A 73 -22.42 3.75 -14.22
CA LYS A 73 -22.45 4.14 -12.81
C LYS A 73 -22.98 2.99 -11.95
N ILE A 74 -22.17 2.54 -11.00
CA ILE A 74 -22.49 1.42 -10.12
C ILE A 74 -22.92 1.88 -8.72
N ALA A 75 -22.31 2.95 -8.22
CA ALA A 75 -22.59 3.50 -6.90
C ALA A 75 -22.27 4.99 -6.84
N GLU A 76 -22.79 5.64 -5.80
CA GLU A 76 -22.54 7.03 -5.47
C GLU A 76 -22.46 7.16 -3.95
N ILE A 77 -21.28 7.50 -3.45
CA ILE A 77 -20.97 7.45 -2.02
C ILE A 77 -20.54 8.84 -1.54
N PRO A 78 -21.06 9.36 -0.41
CA PRO A 78 -20.59 10.62 0.15
C PRO A 78 -19.09 10.58 0.48
N VAL A 79 -18.37 11.66 0.17
CA VAL A 79 -16.93 11.82 0.53
C VAL A 79 -16.70 11.60 2.03
N GLN A 80 -17.65 12.04 2.87
CA GLN A 80 -17.56 11.86 4.33
C GLN A 80 -17.48 10.37 4.74
N ARG A 81 -18.14 9.46 4.00
CA ARG A 81 -18.03 8.02 4.29
C ARG A 81 -16.59 7.54 4.11
N PHE A 82 -15.89 7.97 3.05
CA PHE A 82 -14.48 7.64 2.86
C PHE A 82 -13.58 8.21 3.96
N VAL A 83 -13.88 9.42 4.46
CA VAL A 83 -13.14 10.02 5.59
C VAL A 83 -13.29 9.17 6.85
N ASP A 84 -14.52 8.78 7.18
CA ASP A 84 -14.83 8.00 8.38
C ASP A 84 -14.21 6.60 8.29
N GLU A 85 -14.37 5.92 7.15
CA GLU A 85 -13.84 4.57 6.94
C GLU A 85 -12.31 4.56 6.89
N ALA A 86 -11.66 5.58 6.32
CA ALA A 86 -10.20 5.74 6.39
C ALA A 86 -9.71 5.88 7.83
N LYS A 87 -10.41 6.66 8.67
CA LYS A 87 -10.06 6.85 10.09
C LYS A 87 -10.21 5.56 10.88
N ASN A 88 -11.31 4.84 10.67
CA ASN A 88 -11.57 3.55 11.32
C ASN A 88 -10.50 2.53 10.91
N LEU A 89 -10.25 2.37 9.61
CA LEU A 89 -9.25 1.44 9.09
C LEU A 89 -7.84 1.76 9.62
N LEU A 90 -7.45 3.04 9.67
CA LEU A 90 -6.17 3.43 10.26
C LEU A 90 -6.03 3.01 11.72
N THR A 91 -7.12 3.11 12.48
CA THR A 91 -7.16 2.71 13.89
C THR A 91 -6.93 1.20 14.00
N GLU A 92 -7.68 0.41 13.23
CA GLU A 92 -7.56 -1.06 13.18
C GLU A 92 -6.15 -1.52 12.80
N ILE A 93 -5.53 -0.91 11.77
CA ILE A 93 -4.15 -1.24 11.35
C ILE A 93 -3.15 -0.96 12.49
N LYS A 94 -3.32 0.15 13.22
CA LYS A 94 -2.43 0.53 14.32
C LYS A 94 -2.59 -0.38 15.54
N THR A 95 -3.80 -0.80 15.85
CA THR A 95 -4.09 -1.66 17.02
C THR A 95 -3.88 -3.15 16.75
N ALA A 96 -3.80 -3.56 15.48
CA ALA A 96 -3.50 -4.93 15.10
C ALA A 96 -2.16 -5.40 15.70
N LYS A 97 -2.20 -6.58 16.32
CA LYS A 97 -1.05 -7.23 16.98
C LYS A 97 -0.45 -8.31 16.08
N GLY A 98 0.87 -8.43 16.14
CA GLY A 98 1.64 -9.42 15.39
C GLY A 98 2.01 -8.98 13.97
N ASP A 99 2.85 -9.77 13.33
CA ASP A 99 3.42 -9.51 12.00
C ASP A 99 2.73 -10.32 10.88
N GLY A 100 1.69 -11.08 11.23
CA GLY A 100 0.95 -11.96 10.32
C GLY A 100 -0.16 -11.26 9.54
N ALA A 101 -0.80 -11.99 8.62
CA ALA A 101 -2.01 -11.56 7.95
C ALA A 101 -3.22 -11.66 8.88
N TYR A 102 -4.14 -10.69 8.80
CA TYR A 102 -5.35 -10.62 9.63
C TYR A 102 -6.53 -10.04 8.84
N GLU A 103 -7.75 -10.26 9.35
CA GLU A 103 -9.01 -9.75 8.80
C GLU A 103 -9.34 -8.37 9.40
N ILE A 104 -9.98 -7.50 8.60
CA ILE A 104 -10.65 -6.28 9.10
C ILE A 104 -12.07 -6.26 8.47
N PRO A 105 -13.04 -6.95 9.09
CA PRO A 105 -14.36 -7.17 8.47
C PRO A 105 -15.13 -5.87 8.13
N SER A 106 -14.98 -4.82 8.95
CA SER A 106 -15.59 -3.52 8.68
C SER A 106 -15.04 -2.87 7.42
N ALA A 107 -13.73 -2.94 7.20
CA ALA A 107 -13.09 -2.43 6.01
C ALA A 107 -13.45 -3.25 4.78
N GLU A 108 -13.50 -4.58 4.90
CA GLU A 108 -13.92 -5.48 3.83
C GLU A 108 -15.36 -5.19 3.37
N ALA A 109 -16.29 -4.95 4.31
CA ALA A 109 -17.67 -4.57 3.98
C ALA A 109 -17.73 -3.28 3.14
N PHE A 110 -16.97 -2.25 3.53
CA PHE A 110 -16.93 -1.01 2.76
C PHE A 110 -16.20 -1.19 1.41
N MET A 111 -15.16 -2.00 1.34
CA MET A 111 -14.49 -2.36 0.08
C MET A 111 -15.49 -2.97 -0.92
N GLN A 112 -16.34 -3.91 -0.49
CA GLN A 112 -17.36 -4.53 -1.33
C GLN A 112 -18.40 -3.51 -1.84
N GLU A 113 -18.82 -2.56 -0.99
CA GLU A 113 -19.71 -1.45 -1.35
C GLU A 113 -19.10 -0.62 -2.48
N VAL A 114 -17.80 -0.31 -2.38
CA VAL A 114 -17.07 0.51 -3.36
C VAL A 114 -16.41 -0.28 -4.50
N LYS A 115 -16.81 -1.55 -4.69
CA LYS A 115 -16.32 -2.44 -5.77
C LYS A 115 -14.80 -2.64 -5.79
N CYS A 116 -14.17 -2.60 -4.63
CA CYS A 116 -12.79 -3.02 -4.43
C CYS A 116 -12.78 -4.43 -3.84
N THR A 117 -12.14 -5.39 -4.53
CA THR A 117 -12.19 -6.81 -4.14
C THR A 117 -10.82 -7.39 -3.77
N LYS A 118 -9.75 -6.60 -3.92
CA LYS A 118 -8.37 -7.01 -3.62
C LYS A 118 -7.69 -5.96 -2.77
N LEU A 119 -6.87 -6.38 -1.81
CA LEU A 119 -6.07 -5.45 -1.01
C LEU A 119 -5.01 -4.72 -1.84
N LYS A 120 -4.41 -5.43 -2.79
CA LYS A 120 -3.28 -4.96 -3.60
C LYS A 120 -3.51 -5.10 -5.10
N ALA A 121 -2.79 -4.29 -5.86
CA ALA A 121 -2.74 -4.39 -7.31
C ALA A 121 -2.16 -5.76 -7.78
N PRO A 122 -2.48 -6.22 -9.00
CA PRO A 122 -1.85 -7.40 -9.58
C PRO A 122 -0.34 -7.22 -9.69
N SER A 123 0.44 -8.26 -9.39
CA SER A 123 1.92 -8.21 -9.39
C SER A 123 2.57 -7.88 -10.74
N LYS A 124 1.80 -7.88 -11.82
CA LYS A 124 2.26 -7.48 -13.17
C LYS A 124 2.27 -5.97 -13.36
N ASP A 125 1.50 -5.22 -12.57
CA ASP A 125 1.55 -3.77 -12.56
C ASP A 125 2.67 -3.30 -11.61
N LYS A 126 3.38 -2.25 -12.01
CA LYS A 126 4.41 -1.63 -11.16
C LYS A 126 3.81 -0.61 -10.18
N ALA A 127 2.63 -0.08 -10.50
CA ALA A 127 1.92 0.87 -9.66
C ALA A 127 0.87 0.16 -8.80
N ASP A 128 0.73 0.63 -7.56
CA ASP A 128 -0.25 0.13 -6.61
C ASP A 128 -1.60 0.85 -6.79
N ILE A 129 -1.55 2.10 -7.25
CA ILE A 129 -2.73 2.95 -7.52
C ILE A 129 -2.46 3.89 -8.71
N HIS A 130 -3.47 4.13 -9.54
CA HIS A 130 -3.42 5.12 -10.61
C HIS A 130 -4.36 6.28 -10.29
N ILE A 131 -3.90 7.51 -10.51
CA ILE A 131 -4.64 8.73 -10.16
C ILE A 131 -4.56 9.70 -11.33
N VAL A 132 -5.71 10.22 -11.76
CA VAL A 132 -5.78 11.38 -12.64
C VAL A 132 -5.81 12.62 -11.76
N ILE A 133 -4.77 13.44 -11.84
CA ILE A 133 -4.65 14.66 -11.05
C ILE A 133 -4.93 15.90 -11.90
N HIS A 134 -5.16 17.04 -11.26
CA HIS A 134 -5.03 18.34 -11.89
C HIS A 134 -3.74 19.02 -11.41
N ASP A 135 -2.78 19.19 -12.31
CA ASP A 135 -1.58 19.99 -12.03
C ASP A 135 -1.90 21.47 -12.20
N THR A 136 -2.10 22.15 -11.07
CA THR A 136 -2.42 23.59 -11.06
C THR A 136 -1.28 24.49 -11.53
N CYS A 137 -0.04 23.99 -11.57
CA CYS A 137 1.11 24.75 -12.06
C CYS A 137 1.19 24.75 -13.59
N THR A 138 0.88 23.62 -14.23
CA THR A 138 0.99 23.46 -15.70
C THR A 138 -0.36 23.43 -16.42
N GLY A 139 -1.47 23.29 -15.68
CA GLY A 139 -2.81 23.08 -16.21
C GLY A 139 -3.08 21.66 -16.71
N MET A 140 -2.09 20.75 -16.65
CA MET A 140 -2.21 19.40 -17.17
C MET A 140 -3.07 18.50 -16.28
N THR A 141 -3.64 17.45 -16.89
CA THR A 141 -4.41 16.42 -16.17
C THR A 141 -3.90 14.99 -16.45
N PRO A 142 -2.67 14.66 -16.06
CA PRO A 142 -2.07 13.36 -16.37
C PRO A 142 -2.67 12.22 -15.51
N GLU A 143 -2.73 11.01 -16.08
CA GLU A 143 -2.85 9.75 -15.32
C GLU A 143 -1.45 9.35 -14.83
N LEU A 144 -1.28 9.23 -13.52
CA LEU A 144 -0.01 8.88 -12.87
C LEU A 144 -0.17 7.62 -12.04
N GLY A 145 0.78 6.69 -12.19
CA GLY A 145 0.90 5.50 -11.34
C GLY A 145 1.77 5.78 -10.12
N PHE A 146 1.28 5.43 -8.92
CA PHE A 146 1.98 5.60 -7.66
C PHE A 146 2.23 4.24 -7.01
N SER A 147 3.40 4.11 -6.38
CA SER A 147 3.67 3.03 -5.43
C SER A 147 3.40 3.50 -4.00
N ILE A 148 2.80 2.64 -3.19
CA ILE A 148 2.44 2.91 -1.81
C ILE A 148 3.45 2.22 -0.90
N LYS A 149 4.03 2.98 0.03
CA LYS A 149 4.94 2.46 1.06
C LYS A 149 4.40 2.83 2.43
N SER A 150 4.07 1.81 3.22
CA SER A 150 3.58 1.99 4.58
C SER A 150 4.71 1.87 5.60
N GLN A 151 4.74 2.80 6.55
CA GLN A 151 5.58 2.73 7.76
C GLN A 151 4.77 2.33 9.01
N LEU A 152 3.55 1.81 8.84
CA LEU A 152 2.73 1.31 9.95
C LEU A 152 3.09 -0.13 10.36
N GLY A 153 3.79 -0.85 9.48
CA GLY A 153 4.33 -2.19 9.73
C GLY A 153 5.81 -2.17 10.11
N SER A 154 6.47 -3.31 9.92
CA SER A 154 7.92 -3.39 10.02
C SER A 154 8.61 -2.52 8.97
N ALA A 155 9.88 -2.17 9.21
CA ALA A 155 10.68 -1.42 8.26
C ALA A 155 10.67 -2.11 6.88
N SER A 156 10.56 -1.31 5.81
CA SER A 156 10.64 -1.83 4.45
C SER A 156 11.94 -2.62 4.28
N THR A 157 11.83 -3.79 3.66
CA THR A 157 13.00 -4.60 3.33
C THR A 157 13.89 -3.82 2.37
N LEU A 158 15.20 -3.77 2.64
CA LEU A 158 16.16 -3.14 1.73
C LEU A 158 16.16 -3.83 0.35
N LEU A 159 15.92 -5.14 0.35
CA LEU A 159 15.78 -5.96 -0.85
C LEU A 159 14.74 -7.07 -0.62
N ASN A 160 13.99 -7.41 -1.66
CA ASN A 160 13.12 -8.58 -1.66
C ASN A 160 13.96 -9.83 -1.96
N ALA A 161 14.63 -10.36 -0.94
CA ALA A 161 15.46 -11.54 -1.08
C ALA A 161 14.61 -12.77 -1.41
N GLY A 162 14.89 -13.42 -2.54
CA GLY A 162 14.30 -14.70 -2.94
C GLY A 162 15.39 -15.76 -3.15
N MET A 163 15.01 -16.94 -3.69
CA MET A 163 15.97 -18.02 -3.95
C MET A 163 17.14 -17.61 -4.87
N THR A 164 16.91 -16.65 -5.78
CA THR A 164 17.94 -16.16 -6.70
C THR A 164 18.82 -15.06 -6.09
N THR A 165 18.47 -14.56 -4.90
CA THR A 165 19.21 -13.49 -4.24
C THR A 165 20.36 -14.08 -3.43
N ASN A 166 21.55 -14.10 -4.04
CA ASN A 166 22.77 -14.56 -3.39
C ASN A 166 23.61 -13.37 -2.91
N VAL A 167 23.73 -13.20 -1.60
CA VAL A 167 24.64 -12.22 -0.97
C VAL A 167 25.87 -12.98 -0.48
N ARG A 168 27.04 -12.68 -1.05
CA ARG A 168 28.32 -13.22 -0.58
C ARG A 168 29.09 -12.12 0.14
N PHE A 169 29.47 -12.38 1.39
CA PHE A 169 30.24 -11.45 2.20
C PHE A 169 31.38 -12.18 2.91
N ARG A 170 32.35 -11.43 3.43
CA ARG A 170 33.46 -11.93 4.25
C ARG A 170 33.65 -10.98 5.41
N ILE A 171 33.72 -11.53 6.61
CA ILE A 171 34.07 -10.78 7.82
C ILE A 171 35.58 -10.75 7.94
N ARG A 172 36.15 -9.58 8.23
CA ARG A 172 37.58 -9.40 8.47
C ARG A 172 37.82 -9.41 9.99
N GLY A 173 38.99 -9.91 10.41
CA GLY A 173 39.43 -9.85 11.82
C GLY A 173 39.22 -11.13 12.63
N ILE A 174 38.48 -12.11 12.12
CA ILE A 174 38.38 -13.45 12.73
C ILE A 174 39.42 -14.36 12.05
N GLN A 175 40.36 -14.89 12.83
CA GLN A 175 41.42 -15.77 12.32
C GLN A 175 41.33 -17.21 12.86
N ASP A 176 40.58 -17.43 13.93
CA ASP A 176 40.41 -18.75 14.52
C ASP A 176 39.55 -19.64 13.61
N ALA A 177 40.13 -20.72 13.12
CA ALA A 177 39.49 -21.64 12.19
C ALA A 177 38.29 -22.37 12.79
N GLN A 178 38.34 -22.72 14.08
CA GLN A 178 37.25 -23.43 14.75
C GLN A 178 36.05 -22.51 14.93
N VAL A 179 36.28 -21.24 15.27
CA VAL A 179 35.21 -20.23 15.35
C VAL A 179 34.56 -20.04 13.98
N ILE A 180 35.36 -19.94 12.91
CA ILE A 180 34.86 -19.79 11.54
C ILE A 180 34.01 -21.00 11.14
N GLU A 181 34.46 -22.21 11.43
CA GLU A 181 33.72 -23.44 11.11
C GLU A 181 32.40 -23.51 11.87
N ASN A 182 32.41 -23.20 13.17
CA ASN A 182 31.21 -23.19 14.01
C ASN A 182 30.15 -22.20 13.49
N ILE A 183 30.57 -20.98 13.11
CA ILE A 183 29.66 -19.97 12.54
C ILE A 183 29.10 -20.47 11.19
N ASN A 184 29.95 -20.98 10.31
CA ASN A 184 29.54 -21.44 8.98
C ASN A 184 28.60 -22.67 9.03
N ALA A 185 28.68 -23.48 10.09
CA ALA A 185 27.80 -24.62 10.32
C ALA A 185 26.35 -24.22 10.67
N ILE A 186 26.10 -22.98 11.12
CA ILE A 186 24.74 -22.50 11.41
C ILE A 186 23.98 -22.33 10.10
N SER A 187 22.93 -23.11 9.87
CA SER A 187 22.18 -23.14 8.61
C SER A 187 21.28 -21.91 8.42
N ALA A 188 20.62 -21.45 9.48
CA ALA A 188 19.73 -20.29 9.45
C ALA A 188 20.54 -18.98 9.37
N HIS A 189 20.23 -18.15 8.36
CA HIS A 189 21.00 -16.93 8.11
C HIS A 189 20.97 -15.94 9.29
N ARG A 190 19.81 -15.71 9.91
CA ARG A 190 19.69 -14.78 11.06
C ARG A 190 20.54 -15.24 12.24
N ASP A 191 20.46 -16.51 12.58
CA ASP A 191 21.19 -17.08 13.72
C ASP A 191 22.71 -17.07 13.45
N ARG A 192 23.12 -17.35 12.20
CA ARG A 192 24.52 -17.24 11.77
C ARG A 192 25.04 -15.82 11.95
N MET A 193 24.27 -14.81 11.54
CA MET A 193 24.63 -13.40 11.69
C MET A 193 24.68 -12.97 13.16
N ALA A 194 23.80 -13.51 14.01
CA ALA A 194 23.79 -13.24 15.44
C ALA A 194 25.01 -13.83 16.15
N ALA A 195 25.62 -14.90 15.64
CA ALA A 195 26.84 -15.50 16.23
C ALA A 195 28.13 -14.73 15.88
N ILE A 196 28.06 -13.75 14.99
CA ILE A 196 29.20 -12.90 14.58
C ILE A 196 29.32 -11.66 15.49
N TYR A 197 28.19 -11.21 16.07
CA TYR A 197 28.07 -10.04 16.94
C TYR A 197 27.88 -10.46 18.40
#